data_AF-A0A4Y2L4E5-F1
#
_entry.id   AF-A0A4Y2L4E5-F1
#
_cell.length_a   1.000
_cell.length_b   1.000
_cell.length_c   1.000
_cell.angle_alpha   90.00
_cell.angle_beta   90.00
_cell.angle_gamma   90.00
#
_symmetry.space_group_name_H-M   'P 1'
#
loop_
_entity.id
_entity.type
_entity.pdbx_description
1 polymer ?
#
loop_
_entity_poly.entity_id
_entity_poly.type
_entity_poly.pdbx_seq_one_letter_code
_entity_poly.pdbx_strand_id
1 'polypeptide(L)'
;MPETGPLTRSMDKQFEKLFAMMAEMKAGQEGLERKMEAGQEEMRVAQAGLEQKMEAGQERLEQEMRSGQEEIKTSLEFISSRPTVKPLTFDGQTSWTVFKTQFDVVSSTNGWTDFVKANQLVASLRGSAAEVL
;
A
#
# COMPACT_ATOMS: atom_id res chain seq x y z
N MET A 1 -85.11 6.86 -26.25
CA MET A 1 -83.67 6.54 -26.19
C MET A 1 -83.23 6.20 -27.60
N PRO A 2 -82.23 6.87 -28.21
CA PRO A 2 -81.77 6.46 -29.51
C PRO A 2 -80.84 5.26 -29.35
N GLU A 3 -81.29 4.11 -29.86
CA GLU A 3 -80.49 2.90 -30.05
C GLU A 3 -79.42 3.21 -31.11
N THR A 4 -78.15 3.17 -30.73
CA THR A 4 -77.04 3.25 -31.67
C THR A 4 -76.89 1.90 -32.39
N GLY A 5 -76.90 1.92 -33.73
CA GLY A 5 -76.92 0.71 -34.54
C GLY A 5 -75.66 -0.17 -34.43
N PRO A 6 -75.67 -1.40 -34.99
CA PRO A 6 -74.56 -2.35 -34.90
C PRO A 6 -73.23 -1.83 -35.47
N LEU A 7 -73.30 -0.94 -36.48
CA LEU A 7 -72.14 -0.38 -37.18
C LEU A 7 -71.32 0.58 -36.31
N THR A 8 -71.98 1.46 -35.55
CA THR A 8 -71.31 2.44 -34.66
C THR A 8 -70.60 1.73 -33.51
N ARG A 9 -71.22 0.68 -32.96
CA ARG A 9 -70.64 -0.13 -31.87
C ARG A 9 -69.38 -0.91 -32.30
N SER A 10 -69.31 -1.31 -33.57
CA SER A 10 -68.13 -1.97 -34.15
C SER A 10 -66.96 -1.00 -34.35
N MET A 11 -67.25 0.24 -34.76
CA MET A 11 -66.24 1.29 -34.94
C MET A 11 -65.61 1.69 -33.60
N ASP A 12 -66.41 1.87 -32.56
CA ASP A 12 -65.93 2.20 -31.20
C ASP A 12 -64.96 1.12 -30.68
N LYS A 13 -65.26 -0.16 -30.91
CA LYS A 13 -64.40 -1.28 -30.48
C LYS A 13 -63.03 -1.30 -31.17
N GLN A 14 -62.93 -0.82 -32.42
CA GLN A 14 -61.65 -0.71 -33.12
C GLN A 14 -60.81 0.45 -32.57
N PHE A 15 -61.43 1.58 -32.23
CA PHE A 15 -60.75 2.71 -31.60
C PHE A 15 -60.21 2.37 -30.21
N GLU A 16 -60.99 1.68 -29.37
CA GLU A 16 -60.52 1.21 -28.06
C GLU A 16 -59.31 0.27 -28.18
N LYS A 17 -59.31 -0.61 -29.18
CA LYS A 17 -58.16 -1.48 -29.46
C LYS A 17 -56.91 -0.69 -29.88
N LEU A 18 -57.09 0.37 -30.67
CA LEU A 18 -56.00 1.25 -31.07
C LEU A 18 -55.42 2.04 -29.89
N PHE A 19 -56.28 2.56 -29.00
CA PHE A 19 -55.83 3.25 -27.78
C PHE A 19 -55.09 2.31 -26.83
N ALA A 20 -55.56 1.08 -26.66
CA ALA A 20 -54.87 0.07 -25.87
C ALA A 20 -53.46 -0.22 -26.42
N MET A 21 -53.33 -0.37 -27.75
CA MET A 21 -52.04 -0.59 -28.40
C MET A 21 -51.09 0.60 -28.23
N MET A 22 -51.60 1.82 -28.33
CA MET A 22 -50.80 3.04 -28.11
C MET A 22 -50.34 3.15 -26.65
N ALA A 23 -51.20 2.80 -25.69
CA ALA A 23 -50.86 2.79 -24.28
C ALA A 23 -49.78 1.74 -23.95
N GLU A 24 -49.89 0.53 -24.50
CA GLU A 24 -48.87 -0.51 -24.36
C GLU A 24 -47.53 -0.11 -24.98
N MET A 25 -47.56 0.48 -26.18
CA MET A 25 -46.35 0.96 -26.85
C MET A 25 -45.65 2.04 -26.00
N LYS A 26 -46.43 2.98 -25.47
CA LYS A 26 -45.90 4.05 -24.61
C LYS A 26 -45.33 3.49 -23.30
N ALA A 27 -46.04 2.58 -22.65
CA ALA A 27 -45.54 1.92 -21.44
C ALA A 27 -44.27 1.09 -21.72
N GLY A 28 -44.19 0.44 -22.88
CA GLY A 28 -43.00 -0.28 -23.34
C GLY A 28 -41.81 0.66 -23.56
N GLN A 29 -42.04 1.83 -24.17
CA GLN A 29 -41.01 2.86 -24.37
C GLN A 29 -40.50 3.41 -23.03
N GLU A 30 -41.41 3.81 -22.14
CA GLU A 30 -41.04 4.31 -20.80
C GLU A 30 -40.30 3.23 -19.99
N GLY A 31 -40.70 1.96 -20.12
CA GLY A 31 -40.03 0.84 -19.48
C GLY A 31 -38.62 0.59 -20.01
N LEU A 32 -38.39 0.84 -21.31
CA LEU A 32 -37.07 0.74 -21.94
C LEU A 32 -36.15 1.88 -21.49
N GLU A 33 -36.66 3.12 -21.48
CA GLU A 33 -35.92 4.30 -21.01
C GLU A 33 -35.46 4.12 -19.56
N ARG A 34 -36.37 3.72 -18.66
CA ARG A 34 -36.02 3.47 -17.25
C ARG A 34 -34.93 2.41 -17.08
N LYS A 35 -34.95 1.34 -17.88
CA LYS A 35 -33.91 0.31 -17.84
C LYS A 35 -32.56 0.85 -18.33
N MET A 36 -32.57 1.70 -19.35
CA MET A 36 -31.36 2.34 -19.85
C MET A 36 -30.77 3.29 -18.80
N GLU A 37 -31.60 4.12 -18.17
CA GLU A 37 -31.18 5.03 -17.09
C GLU A 37 -30.62 4.25 -15.89
N ALA A 38 -31.31 3.19 -15.46
CA ALA A 38 -30.83 2.34 -14.37
C ALA A 38 -29.47 1.69 -14.70
N GLY A 39 -29.32 1.16 -15.91
CA GLY A 39 -28.05 0.57 -16.35
C GLY A 39 -26.92 1.59 -16.47
N GLN A 40 -27.22 2.83 -16.88
CA GLN A 40 -26.24 3.92 -16.90
C GLN A 40 -25.80 4.31 -15.48
N GLU A 41 -26.74 4.43 -14.55
CA GLU A 41 -26.39 4.80 -13.17
C GLU A 41 -25.61 3.68 -12.47
N GLU A 42 -25.97 2.41 -12.67
CA GLU A 42 -25.18 1.28 -12.17
C GLU A 42 -23.74 1.31 -12.69
N MET A 43 -23.54 1.60 -13.98
CA MET A 43 -22.21 1.74 -14.57
C MET A 43 -21.45 2.90 -13.95
N ARG A 44 -22.10 4.04 -13.72
CA ARG A 44 -21.49 5.22 -13.12
C ARG A 44 -21.06 4.96 -11.67
N VAL A 45 -21.91 4.29 -10.89
CA VAL A 45 -21.61 3.88 -9.51
C VAL A 45 -20.46 2.87 -9.48
N ALA A 46 -20.47 1.89 -10.38
CA ALA A 46 -19.39 0.92 -10.49
C ALA A 46 -18.04 1.58 -10.84
N GLN A 47 -18.04 2.52 -11.77
CA GLN A 47 -16.85 3.28 -12.14
C GLN A 47 -16.32 4.12 -10.96
N ALA A 48 -17.19 4.88 -10.29
CA ALA A 48 -16.81 5.67 -9.13
C ALA A 48 -16.26 4.80 -7.99
N GLY A 49 -16.83 3.61 -7.78
CA GLY A 49 -16.34 2.65 -6.80
C GLY A 49 -14.96 2.08 -7.14
N LEU A 50 -14.62 1.94 -8.42
CA LEU A 50 -13.29 1.52 -8.86
C LEU A 50 -12.26 2.64 -8.70
N GLU A 51 -12.62 3.87 -9.09
CA GLU A 51 -11.77 5.05 -8.92
C GLU A 51 -11.43 5.27 -7.44
N GLN A 52 -12.43 5.26 -6.56
CA GLN A 52 -12.21 5.39 -5.11
C GLN A 52 -11.29 4.30 -4.55
N LYS A 53 -11.42 3.05 -5.01
CA LYS A 53 -10.55 1.96 -4.56
C LYS A 53 -9.11 2.13 -5.03
N MET A 54 -8.92 2.69 -6.22
CA MET A 54 -7.61 2.98 -6.79
C MET A 54 -6.94 4.10 -6.01
N GLU A 55 -7.65 5.21 -5.78
CA GLU A 55 -7.16 6.35 -4.99
C GLU A 55 -6.80 5.91 -3.56
N ALA A 56 -7.71 5.23 -2.87
CA ALA A 56 -7.44 4.71 -1.52
C ALA A 56 -6.29 3.68 -1.51
N GLY A 57 -6.10 2.94 -2.60
CA GLY A 57 -4.96 2.03 -2.75
C GLY A 57 -3.63 2.78 -2.87
N GLN A 58 -3.62 3.83 -3.68
CA GLN A 58 -2.45 4.69 -3.89
C GLN A 58 -2.07 5.42 -2.60
N GLU A 59 -3.03 6.05 -1.91
CA GLU A 59 -2.78 6.76 -0.66
C GLU A 59 -2.18 5.85 0.42
N ARG A 60 -2.68 4.62 0.55
CA ARG A 60 -2.12 3.63 1.49
C ARG A 60 -0.67 3.30 1.16
N LEU A 61 -0.36 3.08 -0.11
CA LEU A 61 1.00 2.77 -0.55
C LEU A 61 1.95 3.94 -0.26
N GLU A 62 1.54 5.17 -0.57
CA GLU A 62 2.32 6.37 -0.29
C GLU A 62 2.57 6.56 1.22
N GLN A 63 1.56 6.27 2.04
CA GLN A 63 1.70 6.33 3.49
C GLN A 63 2.67 5.26 4.02
N GLU A 64 2.60 4.03 3.53
CA GLU A 64 3.51 2.95 3.91
C GLU A 64 4.95 3.27 3.51
N MET A 65 5.17 3.78 2.30
CA MET A 65 6.50 4.21 1.85
C MET A 65 7.05 5.34 2.71
N ARG A 66 6.23 6.33 3.07
CA ARG A 66 6.63 7.43 3.94
C ARG A 66 7.02 6.93 5.33
N SER A 67 6.20 6.06 5.93
CA SER A 67 6.48 5.46 7.24
C SER A 67 7.79 4.67 7.20
N GLY A 68 7.96 3.80 6.20
CA GLY A 68 9.18 3.02 6.03
C GLY A 68 10.42 3.89 5.85
N GLN A 69 10.32 5.01 5.13
CA GLN A 69 11.44 5.96 5.00
C GLN A 69 11.81 6.62 6.33
N GLU A 70 10.82 7.05 7.13
CA GLU A 70 11.10 7.65 8.44
C GLU A 70 11.70 6.64 9.43
N GLU A 71 11.27 5.38 9.39
CA GLU A 71 11.86 4.30 10.19
C GLU A 71 13.32 4.04 9.81
N ILE A 72 13.62 4.00 8.50
CA ILE A 72 14.99 3.85 8.00
C ILE A 72 15.85 5.04 8.42
N LYS A 73 15.33 6.26 8.25
CA LYS A 73 16.04 7.49 8.63
C LYS A 73 16.33 7.52 10.13
N THR A 74 15.34 7.23 10.96
CA THR A 74 15.49 7.15 12.41
C THR A 74 16.53 6.10 12.81
N SER A 75 16.49 4.92 12.15
CA SER A 75 17.49 3.86 12.39
C SER A 75 18.90 4.30 11.99
N LEU A 76 19.04 4.99 10.86
CA LEU A 76 20.33 5.49 10.40
C LEU A 76 20.86 6.59 11.31
N GLU A 77 20.01 7.52 11.75
CA GLU A 77 20.35 8.55 12.74
C GLU A 77 20.80 7.93 14.06
N PHE A 78 20.12 6.87 14.53
CA PHE A 78 20.52 6.12 15.72
C PHE A 78 21.91 5.49 15.56
N ILE A 79 22.17 4.82 14.44
CA ILE A 79 23.48 4.21 14.15
C ILE A 79 24.56 5.29 14.04
N SER A 80 24.28 6.40 13.35
CA SER A 80 25.24 7.49 13.11
C SER A 80 25.56 8.29 14.38
N SER A 81 24.60 8.39 15.30
CA SER A 81 24.77 9.13 16.56
C SER A 81 25.53 8.32 17.62
N ARG A 82 25.78 7.03 17.37
CA ARG A 82 26.45 6.18 18.34
C ARG A 82 27.93 6.59 18.48
N PRO A 83 28.41 6.90 19.69
CA PRO A 83 29.81 7.29 19.88
C PRO A 83 30.74 6.12 19.56
N THR A 84 31.73 6.36 18.71
CA THR A 84 32.77 5.38 18.35
C THR A 84 33.89 5.43 19.38
N VAL A 85 33.96 4.44 20.26
CA VAL A 85 35.10 4.27 21.18
C VAL A 85 36.31 3.81 20.38
N LYS A 86 37.45 4.49 20.52
CA LYS A 86 38.66 4.10 19.79
C LYS A 86 39.19 2.74 20.30
N PRO A 87 39.53 1.80 19.39
CA PRO A 87 40.22 0.57 19.77
C PRO A 87 41.57 0.84 20.41
N LEU A 88 41.91 0.01 21.39
CA LEU A 88 43.22 0.00 22.06
C LEU A 88 44.28 -0.62 21.15
N THR A 89 45.54 -0.19 21.30
CA THR A 89 46.69 -0.86 20.68
C THR A 89 47.26 -1.90 21.63
N PHE A 90 47.70 -3.04 21.10
CA PHE A 90 48.40 -4.07 21.86
C PHE A 90 49.87 -4.12 21.45
N ASP A 91 50.74 -3.71 22.37
CA ASP A 91 52.21 -3.66 22.25
C ASP A 91 52.93 -4.68 23.14
N GLY A 92 52.16 -5.55 23.83
CA GLY A 92 52.67 -6.53 24.77
C GLY A 92 52.89 -6.02 26.20
N GLN A 93 52.59 -4.75 26.51
CA GLN A 93 52.77 -4.20 27.87
C GLN A 93 51.72 -4.70 28.87
N THR A 94 50.51 -5.02 28.39
CA THR A 94 49.46 -5.67 29.19
C THR A 94 49.32 -7.14 28.80
N SER A 95 48.76 -7.97 29.68
CA SER A 95 48.53 -9.39 29.33
C SER A 95 47.47 -9.53 28.23
N TRP A 96 47.62 -10.53 27.36
CA TRP A 96 46.67 -10.82 26.28
C TRP A 96 45.23 -11.01 26.77
N THR A 97 45.04 -11.62 27.94
CA THR A 97 43.70 -11.84 28.53
C THR A 97 43.03 -10.52 28.90
N VAL A 98 43.78 -9.60 29.52
CA VAL A 98 43.27 -8.27 29.87
C VAL A 98 42.92 -7.48 28.60
N PHE A 99 43.79 -7.53 27.59
CA PHE A 99 43.54 -6.89 26.29
C PHE A 99 42.26 -7.44 25.63
N LYS A 100 42.09 -8.77 25.58
CA LYS A 100 40.90 -9.41 25.01
C LYS A 100 39.62 -8.98 25.71
N THR A 101 39.59 -8.94 27.04
CA THR A 101 38.42 -8.45 27.79
C THR A 101 38.10 -7.00 27.45
N GLN A 102 39.10 -6.12 27.40
CA GLN A 102 38.88 -4.70 27.05
C GLN A 102 38.42 -4.54 25.60
N PHE A 103 38.99 -5.30 24.67
CA PHE A 103 38.60 -5.32 23.27
C PHE A 103 37.15 -5.79 23.08
N ASP A 104 36.71 -6.82 23.81
CA ASP A 104 35.34 -7.34 23.75
C ASP A 104 34.32 -6.30 24.29
N VAL A 105 34.67 -5.55 25.35
CA VAL A 105 33.86 -4.42 25.85
C VAL A 105 33.75 -3.31 24.81
N VAL A 106 34.87 -2.89 24.21
CA VAL A 106 34.89 -1.83 23.18
C VAL A 106 34.11 -2.26 21.94
N SER A 107 34.31 -3.49 21.47
CA SER A 107 33.62 -3.99 20.28
C SER A 107 32.11 -4.11 20.48
N SER A 108 31.66 -4.52 21.67
CA SER A 108 30.23 -4.56 22.03
C SER A 108 29.64 -3.16 22.13
N THR A 109 30.37 -2.24 22.77
CA THR A 109 29.98 -0.83 22.92
C THR A 109 29.89 -0.10 21.58
N ASN A 110 30.67 -0.52 20.58
CA ASN A 110 30.61 -0.02 19.22
C ASN A 110 29.71 -0.85 18.29
N GLY A 111 29.24 -2.02 18.73
CA GLY A 111 28.39 -2.92 17.93
C GLY A 111 29.07 -3.43 16.68
N TRP A 112 30.36 -3.70 16.78
CA TRP A 112 31.11 -4.26 15.67
C TRP A 112 30.59 -5.65 15.31
N THR A 113 30.40 -5.88 14.01
CA THR A 113 30.18 -7.22 13.47
C THR A 113 31.45 -8.05 13.62
N ASP A 114 31.34 -9.37 13.54
CA ASP A 114 32.51 -10.25 13.69
C ASP A 114 33.60 -9.98 12.64
N PHE A 115 33.19 -9.55 11.44
CA PHE A 115 34.11 -9.07 10.42
C PHE A 115 34.88 -7.81 10.86
N VAL A 116 34.20 -6.82 11.43
CA VAL A 116 34.85 -5.60 11.94
C VAL A 116 35.73 -5.92 13.14
N LYS A 117 35.29 -6.81 14.05
CA LYS A 117 36.10 -7.28 15.19
C LYS A 117 37.41 -7.92 14.73
N ALA A 118 37.37 -8.81 13.73
CA ALA A 118 38.56 -9.47 13.21
C ALA A 118 39.56 -8.46 12.61
N ASN A 119 39.08 -7.56 11.74
CA ASN A 119 39.93 -6.53 11.13
C ASN A 119 40.56 -5.61 12.18
N GLN A 120 39.77 -5.20 13.17
CA GLN A 120 40.26 -4.30 14.20
C GLN A 120 41.20 -4.96 15.19
N LEU A 121 41.05 -6.27 15.43
CA LEU A 121 41.99 -7.07 16.19
C LEU A 121 43.36 -7.07 15.49
N VAL A 122 43.40 -7.40 14.20
CA VAL A 122 44.65 -7.35 13.41
C VAL A 122 45.25 -5.95 13.43
N ALA A 123 44.42 -4.91 13.22
CA ALA A 123 44.88 -3.52 13.21
C ALA A 123 45.37 -3.00 14.57
N SER A 124 44.99 -3.63 15.67
CA SER A 124 45.39 -3.24 17.03
C SER A 124 46.79 -3.72 17.42
N LEU A 125 47.30 -4.78 16.78
CA LEU A 125 48.60 -5.37 17.12
C LEU A 125 49.75 -4.52 16.61
N ARG A 126 50.80 -4.35 17.42
CA ARG A 126 52.03 -3.63 17.09
C ARG A 126 53.26 -4.38 17.60
N GLY A 127 54.42 -4.09 17.00
CA GLY A 127 55.69 -4.72 17.40
C GLY A 127 55.66 -6.24 17.23
N SER A 128 56.39 -6.97 18.08
CA SER A 128 56.46 -8.44 18.04
C SER A 128 55.11 -9.13 18.21
N ALA A 129 54.09 -8.45 18.75
CA ALA A 129 52.74 -9.00 18.84
C ALA A 129 52.06 -9.14 17.46
N ALA A 130 52.48 -8.37 16.46
CA ALA A 130 51.96 -8.49 15.09
C ALA A 130 52.51 -9.71 14.34
N GLU A 131 53.60 -10.33 14.82
CA GLU A 131 54.28 -11.46 14.17
C GLU A 131 53.69 -12.84 14.57
N VAL A 132 52.70 -12.86 15.47
CA VAL A 132 52.18 -14.08 16.12
C VAL A 132 50.82 -14.53 15.56
N LEU A 133 50.16 -13.74 14.70
CA LEU A 133 48.91 -14.12 14.02
C LEU A 133 49.17 -14.91 12.73
#